data_AF-A0AAU2X8A9-F1
#
_entry.id   AF-A0AAU2X8A9-F1
#
_cell.length_a   1.000
_cell.length_b   1.000
_cell.length_c   1.000
_cell.angle_alpha   90.00
_cell.angle_beta   90.00
_cell.angle_gamma   90.00
#
_symmetry.space_group_name_H-M   'P 1'
#
loop_
_entity.id
_entity.type
_entity.pdbx_description
1 polymer ?
#
loop_
_entity_poly.entity_id
_entity_poly.type
_entity_poly.pdbx_seq_one_letter_code
_entity_poly.pdbx_strand_id
1 'polypeptide(L)'
;MSCGDEHEVDCSEILGRLYEYIDNELADADCGDIRTHLDECSPCLEKYGLEQHVKALVQRCCGCDDVPVDLRSKVLARIREVKVQVDTDADGSQVYVEQVTVDRVVVDVERPGA
;
A
#
# COMPACT_ATOMS: atom_id res chain seq x y z
N MET A 1 -2.07 25.64 0.38
CA MET A 1 -3.27 26.22 -0.26
C MET A 1 -4.44 25.85 0.63
N SER A 2 -4.83 26.79 1.49
CA SER A 2 -5.80 26.61 2.56
C SER A 2 -7.20 26.37 1.99
N CYS A 3 -7.81 25.25 2.36
CA CYS A 3 -9.25 25.16 2.53
C CYS A 3 -9.67 26.32 3.46
N GLY A 4 -10.75 27.04 3.16
CA GLY A 4 -11.08 28.31 3.82
C GLY A 4 -11.58 28.20 5.26
N ASP A 5 -11.51 27.01 5.88
CA ASP A 5 -12.10 26.67 7.18
C ASP A 5 -11.05 25.97 8.08
N GLU A 6 -11.12 26.22 9.38
CA GLU A 6 -10.27 25.57 10.39
C GLU A 6 -10.83 24.17 10.70
N HIS A 7 -10.13 23.14 10.25
CA HIS A 7 -10.41 21.74 10.57
C HIS A 7 -9.39 21.27 11.62
N GLU A 8 -9.71 20.22 12.40
CA GLU A 8 -8.81 19.69 13.45
C GLU A 8 -7.43 19.29 12.88
N VAL A 9 -7.42 18.77 11.65
CA VAL A 9 -6.20 18.40 10.92
C VAL A 9 -5.97 19.34 9.75
N ASP A 10 -4.73 19.81 9.59
CA ASP A 10 -4.38 20.77 8.53
C ASP A 10 -4.48 20.13 7.14
N CYS A 11 -5.08 20.87 6.19
CA CYS A 11 -5.25 20.43 4.81
C CYS A 11 -3.91 20.06 4.13
N SER A 12 -2.77 20.67 4.52
CA SER A 12 -1.47 20.31 3.97
C SER A 12 -0.95 18.97 4.47
N GLU A 13 -1.27 18.59 5.71
CA GLU A 13 -0.89 17.29 6.27
C GLU A 13 -1.67 16.16 5.60
N ILE A 14 -2.98 16.34 5.45
CA ILE A 14 -3.85 15.38 4.75
C ILE A 14 -3.40 15.18 3.29
N LEU A 15 -3.12 16.28 2.58
CA LEU A 15 -2.64 16.19 1.21
C LEU A 15 -1.24 15.57 1.10
N GLY A 16 -0.39 15.70 2.12
CA GLY A 16 0.93 15.07 2.18
C GLY A 16 0.84 13.54 2.29
N ARG A 17 -0.16 13.03 3.02
CA ARG A 17 -0.39 11.58 3.20
C ARG A 17 -1.42 10.99 2.22
N LEU A 18 -1.95 11.79 1.32
CA LEU A 18 -3.05 11.41 0.43
C LEU A 18 -2.72 10.19 -0.46
N TYR A 19 -1.49 10.13 -0.97
CA TYR A 19 -1.06 9.01 -1.83
C TYR A 19 -0.96 7.70 -1.04
N GLU A 20 -0.37 7.74 0.15
CA GLU A 20 -0.33 6.59 1.06
C GLU A 20 -1.76 6.09 1.36
N TYR A 21 -2.72 7.01 1.49
CA TYR A 21 -4.12 6.66 1.74
C TYR A 21 -4.77 6.01 0.52
N ILE A 22 -4.53 6.56 -0.67
CA ILE A 22 -4.98 5.99 -1.95
C ILE A 22 -4.37 4.60 -2.22
N ASP A 23 -3.15 4.35 -1.73
CA ASP A 23 -2.42 3.09 -1.87
C ASP A 23 -2.71 2.08 -0.75
N ASN A 24 -3.46 2.47 0.29
CA ASN A 24 -3.71 1.69 1.52
C ASN A 24 -2.42 1.33 2.27
N GLU A 25 -1.46 2.26 2.30
CA GLU A 25 -0.18 2.11 3.01
C GLU A 25 -0.17 2.80 4.39
N LEU A 26 -1.25 3.48 4.79
CA LEU A 26 -1.38 4.04 6.15
C LEU A 26 -1.84 3.01 7.17
N ALA A 27 -1.49 3.26 8.43
CA ALA A 27 -2.05 2.56 9.56
C ALA A 27 -3.55 2.89 9.73
N ASP A 28 -4.33 1.95 10.26
CA ASP A 28 -5.79 2.09 10.41
C ASP A 28 -6.20 3.32 11.24
N ALA A 29 -5.36 3.75 12.19
CA ALA A 29 -5.60 4.95 12.99
C ALA A 29 -5.58 6.23 12.14
N ASP A 30 -4.55 6.40 11.30
CA ASP A 30 -4.40 7.60 10.45
C ASP A 30 -5.43 7.63 9.30
N CYS A 31 -5.96 6.47 8.89
CA CYS A 31 -7.05 6.38 7.92
C CYS A 31 -8.34 7.06 8.41
N GLY A 32 -8.61 7.05 9.72
CA GLY A 32 -9.78 7.68 10.32
C GLY A 32 -9.75 9.20 10.22
N ASP A 33 -8.60 9.79 10.48
CA ASP A 33 -8.40 11.25 10.47
C ASP A 33 -8.53 11.82 9.06
N ILE A 34 -7.93 11.13 8.07
CA ILE A 34 -8.05 11.50 6.65
C ILE A 34 -9.50 11.41 6.18
N ARG A 35 -10.23 10.36 6.57
CA ARG A 35 -11.63 10.19 6.18
C ARG A 35 -12.51 11.30 6.74
N THR A 36 -12.35 11.61 8.03
CA THR A 36 -13.09 12.68 8.71
C THR A 36 -12.83 14.02 8.02
N HIS A 37 -11.57 14.32 7.72
CA HIS A 37 -11.22 15.55 7.02
C HIS A 37 -11.83 15.63 5.61
N LEU A 38 -11.81 14.54 4.84
CA LEU A 38 -12.41 14.51 3.50
C LEU A 38 -13.94 14.69 3.53
N ASP A 39 -14.60 14.25 4.60
CA ASP A 39 -16.04 14.45 4.81
C ASP A 39 -16.39 15.90 5.17
N GLU A 40 -15.49 16.60 5.88
CA GLU A 40 -15.68 18.00 6.29
C GLU A 40 -15.18 19.02 5.24
N CYS A 41 -14.19 18.64 4.43
CA CYS A 41 -13.47 19.54 3.54
C CYS A 41 -13.69 19.20 2.05
N SER A 42 -14.72 19.81 1.45
CA SER A 42 -15.03 19.71 0.01
C SER A 42 -13.82 19.94 -0.93
N PRO A 43 -12.97 20.97 -0.74
CA PRO A 43 -11.84 21.18 -1.66
C PRO A 43 -10.75 20.10 -1.56
N CYS A 44 -10.61 19.43 -0.41
CA CYS A 44 -9.72 18.27 -0.28
C CYS A 44 -10.35 17.02 -0.92
N LEU A 45 -11.67 16.84 -0.79
CA LEU A 45 -12.40 15.76 -1.45
C LEU A 45 -12.31 15.83 -2.98
N GLU A 46 -12.41 17.02 -3.57
CA GLU A 46 -12.25 17.22 -5.01
C GLU A 46 -10.86 16.80 -5.50
N LYS A 47 -9.80 17.15 -4.74
CA LYS A 47 -8.43 16.73 -5.05
C LYS A 47 -8.26 15.23 -4.94
N TYR A 48 -8.78 14.62 -3.87
CA TYR A 48 -8.77 13.17 -3.71
C TYR A 48 -9.45 12.46 -4.90
N GLY A 49 -10.60 12.96 -5.35
CA GLY A 49 -11.28 12.44 -6.53
C GLY A 49 -10.43 12.54 -7.79
N LEU A 50 -9.76 13.67 -8.01
CA LEU A 50 -8.84 13.85 -9.14
C LEU A 50 -7.70 12.83 -9.11
N GLU A 51 -7.01 12.69 -7.97
CA GLU A 51 -5.89 11.76 -7.82
C GLU A 51 -6.31 10.30 -8.07
N GLN A 52 -7.49 9.90 -7.59
CA GLN A 52 -8.05 8.59 -7.91
C GLN A 52 -8.32 8.39 -9.40
N HIS A 53 -8.87 9.41 -10.08
CA HIS A 53 -9.09 9.36 -11.52
C HIS A 53 -7.78 9.24 -12.30
N VAL A 54 -6.75 9.98 -11.89
CA VAL A 54 -5.41 9.89 -12.49
C VAL A 54 -4.83 8.50 -12.29
N LYS A 55 -4.88 7.95 -11.06
CA LYS A 55 -4.42 6.58 -10.76
C LYS A 55 -5.15 5.54 -11.62
N ALA A 56 -6.48 5.64 -11.73
CA ALA A 56 -7.28 4.74 -12.55
C ALA A 56 -6.95 4.86 -14.05
N LEU A 57 -6.65 6.06 -14.54
CA LEU A 57 -6.22 6.28 -15.92
C LEU A 57 -4.86 5.63 -16.18
N VAL A 58 -3.88 5.83 -15.30
CA VAL A 58 -2.55 5.21 -15.41
C VAL A 58 -2.68 3.69 -15.38
N GLN A 59 -3.47 3.14 -14.47
CA GLN A 59 -3.72 1.70 -14.40
C GLN A 59 -4.35 1.17 -15.70
N ARG A 60 -5.26 1.92 -16.33
CA ARG A 60 -5.86 1.51 -17.61
C ARG A 60 -4.87 1.55 -18.76
N CYS A 61 -4.03 2.58 -18.83
CA CYS A 61 -3.09 2.77 -19.93
C CYS A 61 -1.84 1.91 -19.82
N CYS A 62 -1.44 1.53 -18.61
CA CYS A 62 -0.17 0.84 -18.33
C CYS A 62 -0.33 -0.48 -17.56
N GLY A 63 -1.53 -0.84 -17.12
CA GLY A 63 -1.81 -2.08 -16.38
C GLY A 63 -2.38 -3.22 -17.23
N CYS A 64 -2.43 -3.04 -18.55
CA CYS A 64 -2.93 -4.02 -19.52
C CYS A 64 -1.83 -4.91 -20.13
N ASP A 65 -0.59 -4.80 -19.67
CA ASP A 65 0.43 -5.77 -20.03
C ASP A 65 0.14 -7.09 -19.31
N ASP A 66 -0.05 -8.16 -20.09
CA ASP A 66 -0.24 -9.52 -19.56
C ASP A 66 0.94 -9.86 -18.64
N VAL A 67 0.66 -9.95 -17.34
CA VAL A 67 1.67 -10.34 -16.35
C VAL A 67 2.18 -11.73 -16.73
N PRO A 68 3.50 -11.90 -16.97
CA PRO A 68 4.04 -13.20 -17.35
C PRO A 68 3.62 -14.28 -16.36
N VAL A 69 3.01 -15.37 -16.87
CA VAL A 69 2.52 -16.48 -16.04
C VAL A 69 3.60 -17.08 -15.15
N ASP A 70 4.85 -17.02 -15.58
CA ASP A 70 6.02 -17.45 -14.84
C ASP A 70 6.26 -16.59 -13.59
N LEU A 71 6.14 -15.26 -13.72
CA LEU A 71 6.26 -14.32 -12.61
C LEU A 71 5.13 -14.54 -11.60
N ARG A 72 3.89 -14.68 -12.06
CA ARG A 72 2.74 -14.98 -11.20
C ARG A 72 2.93 -16.30 -10.43
N SER A 73 3.45 -17.32 -11.11
CA SER A 73 3.73 -18.63 -10.49
C SER A 73 4.82 -18.54 -9.43
N LYS A 74 5.89 -17.78 -9.70
CA LYS A 74 6.98 -17.51 -8.73
C LYS A 74 6.49 -16.77 -7.49
N VAL A 75 5.68 -15.71 -7.65
CA VAL A 75 5.09 -14.96 -6.53
C VAL A 75 4.21 -15.86 -5.67
N LEU A 76 3.31 -16.63 -6.29
CA LEU A 76 2.45 -17.56 -5.55
C LEU A 76 3.22 -18.68 -4.85
N ALA A 77 4.30 -19.18 -5.46
CA ALA A 77 5.17 -20.17 -4.84
C ALA A 77 5.87 -19.60 -3.59
N ARG A 78 6.34 -18.34 -3.66
CA ARG A 78 6.98 -17.66 -2.52
C ARG A 78 6.00 -17.31 -1.40
N ILE A 79 4.79 -16.85 -1.73
CA ILE A 79 3.74 -16.59 -0.72
C ILE A 79 3.36 -17.88 0.04
N ARG A 80 3.38 -19.03 -0.64
CA ARG A 80 3.08 -20.34 -0.03
C ARG A 80 4.27 -20.96 0.69
N GLU A 81 5.47 -20.39 0.59
CA GLU A 81 6.67 -20.92 1.21
C GLU A 81 6.59 -20.69 2.73
N VAL A 82 6.30 -21.76 3.47
CA VAL A 82 6.34 -21.74 4.94
C VAL A 82 7.81 -21.84 5.37
N LYS A 83 8.36 -20.74 5.88
CA LYS A 83 9.70 -20.73 6.50
C LYS A 83 9.57 -21.15 7.96
N VAL A 84 9.97 -22.38 8.28
CA VAL A 84 10.10 -22.82 9.68
C VAL A 84 11.45 -22.33 10.20
N GLN A 85 11.44 -21.36 11.10
CA GLN A 85 12.62 -20.98 11.88
C GLN A 85 12.61 -21.76 13.19
N VAL A 86 13.68 -22.51 13.43
CA VAL A 86 13.89 -23.25 14.68
C VAL A 86 14.93 -22.47 15.49
N ASP A 87 14.45 -21.68 16.43
CA ASP A 87 15.30 -21.07 17.44
C ASP A 87 15.58 -22.12 18.53
N THR A 88 16.87 -22.35 18.80
CA THR A 88 17.29 -23.29 19.84
C THR A 88 17.76 -22.47 21.03
N ASP A 89 17.03 -22.54 22.14
CA ASP A 89 17.45 -21.91 23.38
C ASP A 89 18.67 -22.64 23.96
N ALA A 90 19.46 -21.93 24.79
CA ALA A 90 20.73 -22.40 25.37
C ALA A 90 20.62 -23.70 26.20
N ASP A 91 19.41 -24.13 26.55
CA ASP A 91 19.11 -25.38 27.27
C ASP A 91 18.88 -26.59 26.34
N GLY A 92 19.01 -26.43 25.01
CA GLY A 92 18.79 -27.51 24.04
C GLY A 92 17.31 -27.90 23.87
N SER A 93 16.39 -27.12 24.45
CA SER A 93 14.96 -27.26 24.20
C SER A 93 14.62 -26.68 22.82
N GLN A 94 13.97 -27.48 21.98
CA GLN A 94 13.53 -27.05 20.65
C GLN A 94 12.22 -26.27 20.77
N VAL A 95 12.23 -24.99 20.42
CA VAL A 95 11.00 -24.19 20.28
C VAL A 95 10.61 -24.18 18.81
N TYR A 96 9.42 -24.68 18.50
CA TYR A 96 8.86 -24.62 17.14
C TYR A 96 8.16 -23.27 16.99
N VAL A 97 8.70 -22.39 16.15
CA VAL A 97 8.06 -21.11 15.84
C VAL A 97 7.48 -21.18 14.42
N GLU A 98 6.16 -21.21 14.32
CA GLU A 98 5.46 -21.12 13.04
C GLU A 98 5.29 -19.63 12.69
N GLN A 99 6.37 -18.98 12.21
CA GLN A 99 6.29 -17.59 11.74
C GLN A 99 6.11 -17.54 10.22
N VAL A 100 4.98 -17.01 9.77
CA VAL A 100 4.76 -16.66 8.36
C VAL A 100 5.30 -15.25 8.13
N THR A 101 6.48 -15.13 7.55
CA THR A 101 7.03 -13.83 7.12
C THR A 101 6.60 -13.54 5.68
N VAL A 102 5.81 -12.47 5.50
CA VAL A 102 5.44 -11.98 4.17
C VAL A 102 6.55 -11.03 3.71
N ASP A 103 7.47 -11.53 2.88
CA ASP A 103 8.49 -10.70 2.25
C ASP A 103 7.81 -9.71 1.26
N ARG A 104 8.08 -8.40 1.39
CA ARG A 104 7.64 -7.38 0.41
C ARG A 104 8.35 -7.66 -0.92
N VAL A 105 7.62 -8.17 -1.90
CA VAL A 105 8.16 -8.43 -3.24
C VAL A 105 8.11 -7.13 -4.05
N VAL A 106 9.27 -6.51 -4.28
CA VAL A 106 9.41 -5.47 -5.32
C VAL A 106 9.64 -6.19 -6.64
N VAL A 107 8.70 -6.04 -7.57
CA VAL A 107 8.86 -6.53 -8.94
C VAL A 107 9.31 -5.36 -9.80
N ASP A 108 10.54 -5.41 -10.31
CA ASP A 108 10.99 -4.47 -11.32
C ASP A 108 10.19 -4.72 -12.61
N VAL A 109 9.21 -3.87 -12.89
CA VAL A 109 8.47 -3.89 -14.14
C VAL A 109 9.34 -3.19 -15.19
N GLU A 110 10.14 -3.96 -15.92
CA GLU A 110 10.85 -3.45 -17.09
C GLU A 110 9.82 -3.05 -18.16
N ARG A 111 9.80 -1.76 -18.53
CA ARG A 111 8.94 -1.26 -19.62
C ARG A 111 9.29 -1.99 -20.92
N PRO A 112 8.34 -2.69 -21.58
CA PRO A 112 8.58 -3.22 -22.90
C PRO A 112 8.51 -2.08 -23.92
N GLY A 113 9.66 -1.70 -24.49
CA GLY A 113 9.75 -0.87 -25.70
C GLY A 113 10.03 0.62 -25.51
N ALA A 114 11.26 0.95 -25.12
CA ALA A 114 11.91 2.19 -25.52
C ALA A 114 12.77 1.96 -26.77
#